data_AF-A0A2D8A7J0-F1
#
_entry.id   AF-A0A2D8A7J0-F1
#
_cell.length_a   1.000
_cell.length_b   1.000
_cell.length_c   1.000
_cell.angle_alpha   90.00
_cell.angle_beta   90.00
_cell.angle_gamma   90.00
#
_symmetry.space_group_name_H-M   'P 1'
#
loop_
_entity.id
_entity.type
_entity.pdbx_description
1 polymer ?
#
loop_
_entity_poly.entity_id
_entity_poly.type
_entity_poly.pdbx_seq_one_letter_code
_entity_poly.pdbx_strand_id
1 'polypeptide(L)' 'FSPCRNFSRAYLHHLDKCKEILGATLNSIHNLHYYQTLMAGLRRSLEEGTFAGFVDEFYAKRGMKTPPLDDSPATEESAS' A
#
# COMPACT_ATOMS: atom_id res chain seq x y z
N PHE A 1 -2.96 46.08 -15.87
CA PHE A 1 -3.92 44.97 -15.99
C PHE A 1 -3.54 43.94 -14.91
N SER A 2 -4.16 44.00 -13.72
CA SER A 2 -3.80 43.10 -12.61
C SER A 2 -4.95 42.10 -12.41
N PRO A 3 -4.77 40.81 -12.71
CA PRO A 3 -5.84 39.81 -12.61
C PRO A 3 -5.92 39.22 -11.19
N CYS A 4 -5.78 40.05 -10.16
CA CYS A 4 -5.70 39.59 -8.77
C CYS A 4 -6.63 40.40 -7.87
N ARG A 5 -7.96 40.30 -8.04
CA ARG A 5 -8.88 40.94 -7.08
C ARG A 5 -10.22 40.27 -6.80
N ASN A 6 -10.58 39.17 -7.46
CA ASN A 6 -11.93 38.56 -7.31
C ASN A 6 -11.93 37.04 -7.04
N PHE A 7 -10.87 36.45 -6.49
CA PHE A 7 -11.02 35.11 -5.91
C PHE A 7 -11.72 35.27 -4.56
N SER A 8 -13.06 35.25 -4.59
CA SER A 8 -13.90 35.29 -3.40
C SER A 8 -13.41 34.26 -2.40
N ARG A 9 -13.36 34.62 -1.12
CA ARG A 9 -12.85 33.76 -0.04
C ARG A 9 -13.46 32.35 -0.04
N ALA A 10 -14.72 32.23 -0.51
CA ALA A 10 -15.41 30.96 -0.76
C ALA A 10 -14.72 30.05 -1.82
N TYR A 11 -14.15 30.61 -2.88
CA TYR A 11 -13.43 29.87 -3.92
C TYR A 11 -12.08 29.34 -3.40
N LEU A 12 -11.35 30.12 -2.61
CA LEU A 12 -10.13 29.67 -1.93
C LEU A 12 -10.44 28.57 -0.90
N HIS A 13 -11.51 28.73 -0.10
CA HIS A 13 -11.98 27.69 0.82
C HIS A 13 -12.45 26.42 0.09
N HIS A 14 -13.07 26.55 -1.09
CA HIS A 14 -13.44 25.41 -1.91
C HIS A 14 -12.21 24.65 -2.42
N LEU A 15 -11.18 25.36 -2.89
CA LEU A 15 -9.91 24.77 -3.33
C LEU A 15 -9.18 24.04 -2.21
N ASP A 16 -9.19 24.60 -1.00
CA ASP A 16 -8.61 23.99 0.20
C ASP A 16 -9.35 22.70 0.58
N LYS A 17 -10.69 22.75 0.63
CA LYS A 17 -11.53 21.57 0.92
C LYS A 17 -11.41 20.49 -0.15
N CYS A 18 -11.26 20.87 -1.42
CA CYS A 18 -11.02 19.93 -2.51
C CYS A 18 -9.64 19.26 -2.40
N LYS A 19 -8.59 19.96 -1.93
CA LYS A 19 -7.28 19.35 -1.66
C LYS A 19 -7.31 18.38 -0.48
N GLU A 20 -8.10 18.67 0.56
CA GLU A 20 -8.31 17.75 1.69
C GLU A 20 -9.04 16.46 1.26
N ILE A 21 -10.16 16.60 0.53
CA ILE A 21 -10.94 15.45 0.03
C ILE A 21 -10.16 14.67 -1.03
N LEU A 22 -9.48 15.36 -1.94
CA LEU A 22 -8.63 14.73 -2.93
C LEU A 22 -7.45 14.02 -2.27
N GLY A 23 -6.89 14.58 -1.19
CA GLY A 23 -5.84 13.96 -0.38
C GLY A 23 -6.28 12.61 0.20
N ALA A 24 -7.46 12.57 0.85
CA ALA A 24 -8.01 11.32 1.39
C ALA A 24 -8.30 10.27 0.29
N THR A 25 -8.78 10.74 -0.87
CA THR A 25 -9.07 9.88 -2.02
C THR A 25 -7.78 9.32 -2.64
N LEU A 26 -6.77 10.17 -2.83
CA LEU A 26 -5.46 9.77 -3.35
C LEU A 26 -4.79 8.78 -2.40
N ASN A 27 -4.91 8.99 -1.09
CA ASN A 27 -4.37 8.07 -0.09
C ASN A 27 -5.04 6.70 -0.17
N SER A 28 -6.36 6.67 -0.32
CA SER A 28 -7.11 5.41 -0.51
C SER A 28 -6.70 4.68 -1.80
N ILE A 29 -6.58 5.41 -2.91
CA ILE A 29 -6.12 4.85 -4.20
C ILE A 29 -4.68 4.33 -4.07
N HIS A 30 -3.80 5.12 -3.46
CA HIS A 30 -2.39 4.76 -3.25
C HIS A 30 -2.28 3.48 -2.40
N ASN A 31 -3.02 3.41 -1.30
CA ASN A 31 -3.05 2.22 -0.44
C ASN A 31 -3.51 0.99 -1.22
N LEU A 32 -4.63 1.11 -1.94
CA LEU A 32 -5.17 0.02 -2.73
C LEU A 32 -4.19 -0.45 -3.81
N HIS A 33 -3.55 0.49 -4.51
CA HIS A 33 -2.56 0.18 -5.54
C HIS A 33 -1.34 -0.53 -4.94
N TYR A 34 -0.85 -0.03 -3.80
CA TYR A 34 0.26 -0.64 -3.06
C TYR A 34 -0.07 -2.09 -2.66
N TYR A 35 -1.24 -2.35 -2.08
CA TYR A 35 -1.65 -3.71 -1.71
C TYR A 35 -1.81 -4.62 -2.92
N GLN A 36 -2.36 -4.13 -4.03
CA GLN A 36 -2.49 -4.92 -5.26
C GLN A 36 -1.12 -5.32 -5.81
N THR A 37 -0.16 -4.40 -5.88
CA THR A 37 1.21 -4.68 -6.32
C THR A 37 1.92 -5.66 -5.37
N LEU A 38 1.75 -5.48 -4.06
CA LEU A 38 2.32 -6.37 -3.05
C LEU A 38 1.79 -7.80 -3.19
N MET A 39 0.46 -7.97 -3.32
CA MET A 39 -0.17 -9.28 -3.46
C MET A 39 0.14 -9.95 -4.81
N ALA A 40 0.41 -9.17 -5.86
CA ALA A 40 0.89 -9.70 -7.13
C ALA A 40 2.32 -10.24 -7.00
N GLY A 41 3.22 -9.49 -6.35
CA GLY A 41 4.58 -9.94 -6.06
C GLY A 41 4.63 -11.18 -5.18
N LEU A 42 3.76 -11.22 -4.16
CA LEU A 42 3.60 -12.37 -3.27
C LEU A 42 3.21 -13.63 -4.04
N ARG A 43 2.17 -13.55 -4.87
CA ARG A 43 1.71 -14.70 -5.69
C ARG A 43 2.80 -15.21 -6.62
N ARG A 44 3.54 -14.30 -7.27
CA ARG A 44 4.68 -14.67 -8.11
C ARG A 44 5.78 -15.38 -7.33
N SER A 45 6.11 -14.90 -6.12
CA SER A 45 7.12 -15.55 -5.28
C SER A 45 6.71 -16.94 -4.78
N LEU A 46 5.40 -17.19 -4.63
CA LEU A 46 4.84 -18.50 -4.33
C LEU A 46 4.96 -19.45 -5.52
N GLU A 47 4.68 -18.98 -6.75
CA GLU A 47 4.83 -19.76 -7.97
C GLU A 47 6.30 -20.11 -8.28
N GLU A 48 7.22 -19.17 -8.02
CA GLU A 48 8.66 -19.34 -8.27
C GLU A 48 9.40 -20.02 -7.09
N GLY A 49 8.73 -20.27 -5.96
CA GLY A 49 9.34 -20.86 -4.76
C GLY A 49 10.34 -19.94 -4.03
N THR A 50 10.32 -18.64 -4.33
CA THR A 50 11.25 -17.62 -3.81
C THR A 50 10.65 -16.77 -2.68
N PHE A 51 9.57 -17.26 -2.05
CA PHE A 51 8.82 -16.56 -1.00
C PHE A 51 9.69 -16.02 0.13
N ALA A 52 10.64 -16.81 0.64
CA ALA A 52 11.52 -16.39 1.73
C ALA A 52 12.35 -15.14 1.36
N GLY A 53 12.84 -15.07 0.11
CA GLY A 53 13.59 -13.90 -0.39
C GLY A 53 12.69 -12.67 -0.56
N PHE A 54 11.46 -12.85 -1.02
CA PHE A 54 10.48 -11.77 -1.12
C PHE A 54 10.14 -11.18 0.25
N VAL A 55 9.98 -12.04 1.26
CA VAL A 55 9.71 -11.63 2.64
C VAL A 55 10.90 -10.85 3.22
N ASP A 56 12.12 -11.34 3.00
CA ASP A 56 13.33 -10.66 3.49
C ASP A 56 13.50 -9.27 2.87
N GLU A 57 13.32 -9.13 1.55
CA GLU A 57 13.32 -7.81 0.89
C GLU A 57 12.22 -6.88 1.43
N PHE A 58 11.03 -7.43 1.71
CA PHE A 58 9.91 -6.67 2.23
C PHE A 58 10.18 -6.11 3.63
N TYR A 59 10.75 -6.93 4.53
CA TYR A 59 11.13 -6.48 5.88
C TYR A 59 12.35 -5.56 5.86
N ALA A 60 13.33 -5.82 4.98
CA ALA A 60 14.49 -4.95 4.76
C ALA A 60 14.08 -3.54 4.32
N LYS A 61 13.13 -3.40 3.40
CA LYS A 61 12.57 -2.09 2.98
C LYS A 61 11.90 -1.33 4.12
N ARG A 62 11.46 -2.01 5.17
CA ARG A 62 10.86 -1.42 6.38
C ARG A 62 11.84 -1.26 7.53
N GLY A 63 13.12 -1.63 7.36
CA GLY A 63 14.12 -1.62 8.41
C GLY A 63 13.80 -2.57 9.58
N MET A 64 12.98 -3.58 9.33
CA MET A 64 12.57 -4.56 10.33
C MET A 64 13.30 -5.88 10.11
N LYS A 65 13.46 -6.65 11.19
CA LYS A 65 14.03 -8.00 11.11
C LYS A 65 12.95 -8.97 10.64
N THR A 66 13.28 -9.79 9.66
CA THR A 66 12.41 -10.85 9.15
C THR A 66 12.05 -11.83 10.27
N PRO A 67 10.77 -12.00 10.64
CA PRO A 67 10.37 -13.02 11.60
C PRO A 67 10.68 -14.40 11.02
N PRO A 68 11.06 -15.38 11.87
CA PRO A 68 11.34 -16.73 11.41
C PRO A 68 10.10 -17.27 10.68
N LEU A 69 10.26 -17.55 9.40
CA LEU A 69 9.29 -18.32 8.63
C LEU A 69 9.42 -19.76 9.12
N ASP A 70 8.52 -20.17 10.00
CA ASP A 70 8.43 -21.57 10.39
C ASP A 70 7.87 -22.33 9.18
N ASP A 71 8.76 -22.99 8.44
CA ASP A 71 8.42 -23.88 7.31
C ASP A 71 7.78 -25.19 7.80
N SER A 72 7.26 -25.24 9.05
CA SER A 72 6.52 -26.40 9.51
C SER A 72 5.32 -26.58 8.58
N PRO A 73 5.25 -27.67 7.78
CA PRO A 73 4.08 -27.94 6.99
C PRO A 73 2.92 -27.97 7.98
N ALA A 74 1.83 -27.26 7.69
CA ALA A 74 0.57 -27.54 8.33
C ALA A 74 0.35 -29.04 8.12
N THR A 75 0.61 -29.83 9.16
CA THR A 75 0.32 -31.25 9.19
C THR A 75 -1.13 -31.36 8.78
N GLU A 76 -1.34 -31.99 7.62
CA GLU A 76 -2.62 -32.56 7.24
C GLU A 76 -3.09 -33.40 8.42
N GLU A 77 -3.97 -32.85 9.26
CA GLU A 77 -4.77 -33.66 10.15
C GLU A 77 -6.03 -34.04 9.38
N SER A 78 -5.85 -35.00 8.48
CA SER A 78 -6.91 -35.91 8.08
C SER A 78 -7.20 -36.84 9.27
N ALA A 79 -8.28 -36.56 10.00
CA ALA A 79 -9.09 -37.51 10.77
C ALA A 79 -10.36 -36.73 11.18
N SER A 80 -11.59 -37.11 10.86
CA SER A 80 -12.18 -38.43 10.61
C SER A 80 -13.47 -38.27 9.79
#